data_AF-A0A844AT53-F1
#
_entry.id   AF-A0A844AT53-F1
#
_cell.length_a   1.000
_cell.length_b   1.000
_cell.length_c   1.000
_cell.angle_alpha   90.00
_cell.angle_beta   90.00
_cell.angle_gamma   90.00
#
_symmetry.space_group_name_H-M   'P 1'
#
loop_
_entity.id
_entity.type
_entity.pdbx_description
1 polymer ?
#
loop_
_entity_poly.entity_id
_entity_poly.type
_entity_poly.pdbx_seq_one_letter_code
_entity_poly.pdbx_strand_id
1 'polypeptide(L)'
;MQSFLIGAIAATAFVAALIFFRFYRQTRDRFFIYFGVAFILEGVHRIPEAFHPGSSDDTPQVYLIRLLGYLLILYAIWQKNRNRP
;
A
#
# COMPACT_ATOMS: atom_id res chain seq x y z
N MET A 1 -11.62 -3.10 20.97
CA MET A 1 -11.55 -4.20 19.97
C MET A 1 -11.09 -3.71 18.59
N GLN A 2 -11.51 -2.53 18.11
CA GLN A 2 -11.10 -2.02 16.79
C GLN A 2 -9.58 -1.90 16.59
N SER A 3 -8.82 -1.45 17.59
CA SER A 3 -7.36 -1.27 17.50
C SER A 3 -6.61 -2.57 17.20
N PHE A 4 -7.11 -3.71 17.68
CA PHE A 4 -6.51 -5.03 17.39
C PHE A 4 -6.65 -5.39 15.90
N LEU A 5 -7.83 -5.15 15.32
CA LEU A 5 -8.08 -5.39 13.90
C LEU A 5 -7.29 -4.42 13.02
N ILE A 6 -7.13 -3.16 13.43
CA ILE A 6 -6.30 -2.17 12.72
C ILE A 6 -4.83 -2.61 12.72
N GLY A 7 -4.31 -3.04 13.86
CA GLY A 7 -2.95 -3.58 13.96
C GLY A 7 -2.73 -4.83 13.10
N ALA A 8 -3.70 -5.75 13.08
CA ALA A 8 -3.66 -6.94 12.22
C ALA A 8 -3.67 -6.59 10.72
N ILE A 9 -4.45 -5.58 10.32
CA ILE A 9 -4.46 -5.09 8.93
C ILE A 9 -3.12 -4.44 8.58
N ALA A 10 -2.55 -3.62 9.45
CA ALA A 10 -1.24 -3.01 9.22
C ALA A 10 -0.12 -4.07 9.09
N ALA A 11 -0.13 -5.09 9.95
CA ALA A 11 0.83 -6.19 9.89
C ALA A 11 0.69 -7.00 8.60
N THR A 12 -0.53 -7.37 8.20
CA THR A 12 -0.77 -8.12 6.96
C THR A 12 -0.46 -7.30 5.70
N ALA A 13 -0.66 -5.98 5.72
CA ALA A 13 -0.22 -5.07 4.66
C ALA A 13 1.31 -5.05 4.53
N PHE A 14 2.04 -4.99 5.65
CA PHE A 14 3.51 -5.09 5.64
C PHE A 14 4.00 -6.45 5.09
N VAL A 15 3.34 -7.55 5.47
CA VAL A 15 3.66 -8.88 4.93
C VAL A 15 3.39 -8.93 3.43
N ALA A 16 2.28 -8.38 2.95
CA ALA A 16 1.98 -8.28 1.52
C ALA A 16 3.05 -7.47 0.77
N ALA A 17 3.51 -6.35 1.33
CA ALA A 17 4.59 -5.55 0.76
C ALA A 17 5.89 -6.34 0.61
N LEU A 18 6.26 -7.13 1.63
CA LEU A 18 7.43 -8.00 1.60
C LEU A 18 7.31 -9.10 0.54
N ILE A 19 6.12 -9.67 0.35
CA ILE A 19 5.85 -10.66 -0.69
C ILE A 19 6.02 -10.02 -2.08
N PHE A 20 5.49 -8.83 -2.30
CA PHE A 20 5.69 -8.10 -3.56
C PHE A 20 7.16 -7.77 -3.80
N PHE A 21 7.91 -7.36 -2.78
CA PHE A 21 9.35 -7.12 -2.89
C PHE A 21 10.14 -8.41 -3.20
N ARG A 22 9.70 -9.55 -2.66
CA ARG A 22 10.25 -10.87 -3.00
C ARG A 22 9.92 -11.26 -4.45
N PHE A 23 8.70 -11.01 -4.90
CA PHE A 23 8.29 -11.22 -6.30
C PHE A 23 9.07 -10.35 -7.28
N TYR A 24 9.39 -9.10 -6.91
CA TYR A 24 10.27 -8.23 -7.70
C TYR A 24 11.61 -8.92 -7.99
N ARG A 25 12.24 -9.58 -7.00
CA ARG A 25 13.50 -10.30 -7.23
C ARG A 25 13.36 -11.47 -8.19
N GLN A 26 12.18 -12.08 -8.27
CA GLN A 26 11.95 -13.27 -9.09
C GLN A 26 11.55 -12.92 -10.53
N THR A 27 10.74 -11.88 -10.71
CA THR A 27 10.26 -11.43 -12.02
C THR A 27 11.14 -10.32 -12.63
N ARG A 28 12.00 -9.66 -11.84
CA ARG A 28 12.78 -8.45 -12.20
C ARG A 28 11.94 -7.28 -12.70
N ASP A 29 10.64 -7.32 -12.46
CA ASP A 29 9.69 -6.34 -12.93
C ASP A 29 9.46 -5.26 -11.88
N ARG A 30 9.90 -4.04 -12.18
CA ARG A 30 9.79 -2.86 -11.30
C ARG A 30 8.36 -2.56 -10.87
N PHE A 31 7.36 -3.12 -11.56
CA PHE A 31 5.94 -3.07 -11.17
C PHE A 31 5.70 -3.46 -9.70
N PHE A 32 6.37 -4.51 -9.25
CA PHE A 32 6.14 -5.06 -7.92
C PHE A 32 6.70 -4.19 -6.78
N ILE A 33 7.71 -3.35 -7.05
CA ILE A 33 8.22 -2.40 -6.06
C ILE A 33 7.16 -1.34 -5.75
N TYR A 34 6.50 -0.80 -6.76
CA TYR A 34 5.46 0.21 -6.58
C TYR A 34 4.28 -0.33 -5.76
N PHE A 35 3.90 -1.58 -6.01
CA PHE A 35 2.89 -2.28 -5.20
C PHE A 35 3.33 -2.43 -3.74
N GLY A 36 4.56 -2.86 -3.49
CA GLY A 36 5.09 -2.98 -2.14
C GLY A 36 5.11 -1.65 -1.39
N VAL A 37 5.52 -0.56 -2.04
CA VAL A 37 5.54 0.78 -1.45
C VAL A 37 4.13 1.26 -1.12
N ALA A 38 3.14 1.01 -1.99
CA ALA A 38 1.75 1.35 -1.71
C ALA A 38 1.22 0.66 -0.44
N PHE A 39 1.50 -0.65 -0.29
CA PHE A 39 1.09 -1.41 0.90
C PHE A 39 1.81 -0.97 2.18
N ILE A 40 3.08 -0.56 2.09
CA ILE A 40 3.80 0.05 3.23
C ILE A 40 3.15 1.38 3.61
N LEU A 41 2.85 2.24 2.64
CA LEU A 41 2.22 3.54 2.88
C LEU A 41 0.86 3.37 3.56
N GLU A 42 0.09 2.39 3.13
CA GLU A 42 -1.23 2.07 3.69
C GLU A 42 -1.15 1.47 5.10
N GLY A 43 -0.14 0.64 5.36
CA GLY A 43 0.15 0.13 6.71
C GLY A 43 0.59 1.22 7.68
N VAL A 44 1.45 2.14 7.24
CA VAL A 44 1.95 3.27 8.05
C VAL A 44 0.83 4.26 8.38
N HIS A 45 -0.05 4.55 7.43
CA HIS A 45 -1.18 5.45 7.67
C HIS A 45 -2.15 4.95 8.75
N ARG A 46 -2.27 3.64 8.92
CA ARG A 46 -3.13 3.04 9.94
C ARG A 46 -2.58 3.13 11.37
N ILE A 47 -1.29 3.45 11.53
CA ILE A 47 -0.65 3.58 12.84
C ILE A 47 -1.25 4.74 13.66
N PRO A 48 -1.31 5.99 13.16
CA PRO A 48 -1.92 7.10 13.90
C PRO A 48 -3.40 6.88 14.23
N GLU A 49 -4.13 6.20 13.34
CA GLU A 49 -5.55 5.80 13.54
C GLU A 49 -5.71 4.83 14.72
N ALA A 50 -4.71 3.96 14.94
CA ALA A 50 -4.69 3.04 16.09
C ALA A 50 -4.42 3.75 17.43
N PHE A 51 -3.68 4.87 17.41
CA PHE A 51 -3.35 5.66 18.61
C PHE A 51 -4.41 6.70 18.98
N HIS A 52 -5.24 7.15 18.03
CA HIS A 52 -6.35 8.08 18.28
C HIS A 52 -7.71 7.45 17.95
N PRO A 53 -8.20 6.50 18.77
CA PRO A 53 -9.53 5.90 18.59
C PRO A 53 -10.61 6.90 19.03
N GLY A 54 -10.99 7.84 18.17
CA GLY A 54 -12.09 8.77 18.48
C GLY A 54 -12.11 10.11 17.75
N SER A 55 -11.13 10.43 16.90
CA SER A 55 -11.27 11.58 15.99
C SER A 55 -12.22 11.18 14.85
N SER A 56 -13.50 11.44 15.09
CA SER A 56 -14.63 11.34 14.15
C SER A 56 -14.54 12.32 12.98
N ASP A 57 -13.34 12.62 12.49
CA ASP A 57 -13.17 13.47 11.32
C ASP A 57 -13.05 12.53 10.13
N ASP A 58 -14.16 12.35 9.43
CA ASP A 58 -14.27 11.78 8.07
C ASP A 58 -12.99 12.04 7.28
N THR A 59 -12.02 11.14 7.33
CA THR A 59 -10.65 11.51 6.98
C THR A 59 -10.45 11.28 5.48
N PRO A 60 -10.48 12.32 4.62
CA PRO A 60 -10.22 12.18 3.17
C PRO A 60 -8.85 11.55 2.85
N GLN A 61 -8.00 11.43 3.86
CA GLN A 61 -6.65 10.84 3.80
C GLN A 61 -6.66 9.35 3.40
N VAL A 62 -7.68 8.57 3.81
CA VAL A 62 -7.82 7.16 3.37
C VAL A 62 -8.07 7.08 1.86
N TYR A 63 -8.84 8.01 1.30
CA TYR A 63 -9.09 8.09 -0.13
C TYR A 63 -7.85 8.53 -0.91
N LEU A 64 -7.02 9.42 -0.35
CA LEU A 64 -5.74 9.82 -0.93
C LEU A 64 -4.77 8.65 -1.06
N ILE A 65 -4.71 7.75 -0.07
CA ILE A 65 -3.85 6.56 -0.14
C ILE A 65 -4.35 5.58 -1.19
N ARG A 66 -5.65 5.35 -1.25
CA ARG A 66 -6.24 4.56 -2.35
C ARG A 66 -5.94 5.19 -3.71
N LEU A 67 -6.05 6.51 -3.83
CA LEU A 67 -5.76 7.25 -5.06
C LEU A 67 -4.29 7.08 -5.46
N LEU A 68 -3.36 7.22 -4.51
CA LEU A 68 -1.94 6.99 -4.73
C LEU A 68 -1.64 5.55 -5.10
N GLY A 69 -2.30 4.58 -4.47
CA GLY A 69 -2.23 3.16 -4.83
C GLY A 69 -2.66 2.93 -6.27
N TYR A 70 -3.82 3.45 -6.67
CA TYR A 70 -4.30 3.30 -8.05
C TYR A 70 -3.42 4.03 -9.07
N LEU A 71 -2.91 5.21 -8.74
CA LEU A 71 -1.96 5.93 -9.60
C LEU A 71 -0.63 5.19 -9.75
N LEU A 72 -0.12 4.58 -8.68
CA LEU A 72 1.08 3.74 -8.73
C LEU A 72 0.86 2.51 -9.62
N ILE A 73 -0.31 1.88 -9.52
CA ILE A 73 -0.69 0.75 -10.39
C ILE A 73 -0.76 1.20 -11.85
N LEU A 74 -1.45 2.30 -12.15
CA LEU A 74 -1.55 2.86 -13.50
C LEU A 74 -0.19 3.24 -14.08
N TYR A 75 0.66 3.90 -13.29
CA TYR A 75 2.01 4.28 -13.69
C TYR A 75 2.87 3.05 -14.00
N ALA A 76 2.75 2.01 -13.18
CA ALA A 76 3.47 0.78 -13.35
C ALA A 76 2.99 -0.01 -14.60
N ILE A 77 1.68 -0.01 -14.89
CA ILE A 77 1.13 -0.55 -16.15
C ILE A 77 1.68 0.23 -17.34
N TRP A 78 1.66 1.57 -17.28
CA TRP A 78 2.15 2.43 -18.36
C TRP A 78 3.64 2.22 -18.64
N GLN A 79 4.47 2.14 -17.59
CA GLN A 79 5.91 1.89 -17.71
C GLN A 79 6.19 0.53 -18.37
N LYS A 80 5.45 -0.53 -17.98
CA LYS A 80 5.61 -1.87 -18.55
C LYS A 80 5.11 -1.94 -19.99
N ASN A 81 4.03 -1.23 -20.31
CA ASN A 81 3.47 -1.18 -21.66
C ASN A 81 4.39 -0.43 -22.64
N ARG A 82 5.14 0.57 -22.15
CA ARG A 82 6.08 1.36 -22.96
C ARG A 82 7.38 0.63 -23.30
N ASN A 83 7.77 -0.37 -22.52
CA ASN A 83 8.99 -1.16 -22.75
C ASN A 83 8.77 -2.41 -23.62
N ARG A 84 7.58 -2.56 -24.23
CA ARG A 84 7.34 -3.59 -25.23
C ARG A 84 7.63 -2.98 -26.62
N PRO A 85 8.61 -3.50 -27.39
CA PRO A 85 8.77 -3.12 -28.78
C PRO A 85 7.57 -3.58 -29.63
#